data_AF-A0A976L1X9-F1
#
_entry.id   AF-A0A976L1X9-F1
#
_cell.length_a   1.000
_cell.length_b   1.000
_cell.length_c   1.000
_cell.angle_alpha   90.00
_cell.angle_beta   90.00
_cell.angle_gamma   90.00
#
_symmetry.space_group_name_H-M   'P 1'
#
loop_
_entity.id
_entity.type
_entity.pdbx_description
1 polymer ?
#
loop_
_entity_poly.entity_id
_entity_poly.type
_entity_poly.pdbx_seq_one_letter_code
_entity_poly.pdbx_strand_id
1 'polypeptide(L)'
;MDNKNFPELKKLIFESELSFSEKEDLAWLFAEATEEEVRAAIDLFEEDTAWIRKISDNYHSKKIALLADDAEMWKNILQDEEKMLKKK
;
A
#
# COMPACT_ATOMS: atom_id res chain seq x y z
N MET A 1 18.41 2.46 11.20
CA MET A 1 17.75 1.80 12.34
C MET A 1 17.02 0.61 11.77
N ASP A 2 17.27 -0.61 12.26
CA ASP A 2 16.57 -1.79 11.77
C ASP A 2 15.11 -1.74 12.25
N ASN A 3 14.15 -1.68 11.31
CA ASN A 3 12.73 -1.68 11.63
C ASN A 3 12.31 -3.10 12.06
N LYS A 4 12.16 -3.29 13.38
CA LYS A 4 11.90 -4.61 13.98
C LYS A 4 10.57 -5.23 13.54
N ASN A 5 9.63 -4.42 13.09
CA ASN A 5 8.29 -4.86 12.67
C ASN A 5 8.22 -5.15 11.16
N PHE A 6 9.26 -4.80 10.39
CA PHE A 6 9.29 -5.02 8.95
C PHE A 6 9.18 -6.50 8.53
N PRO A 7 9.76 -7.49 9.24
CA PRO A 7 9.53 -8.90 8.94
C PRO A 7 8.06 -9.34 9.09
N GLU A 8 7.35 -8.79 10.07
CA GLU A 8 5.92 -9.06 10.31
C GLU A 8 5.07 -8.49 9.18
N LEU A 9 5.31 -7.23 8.80
CA LEU A 9 4.66 -6.60 7.64
C LEU A 9 4.90 -7.40 6.35
N LYS A 10 6.15 -7.81 6.09
CA LYS A 10 6.49 -8.64 4.93
C LYS A 10 5.71 -9.95 4.94
N LYS A 11 5.58 -10.60 6.09
CA LYS A 11 4.81 -11.83 6.20
C LYS A 11 3.36 -11.61 5.77
N LEU A 12 2.69 -10.59 6.30
CA LEU A 12 1.30 -10.25 5.94
C LEU A 12 1.14 -10.00 4.44
N ILE A 13 2.05 -9.23 3.84
CA ILE A 13 2.04 -8.95 2.39
C ILE A 13 2.21 -10.25 1.60
N PHE A 14 3.17 -11.10 1.96
CA PHE A 14 3.49 -12.31 1.20
C PHE A 14 2.47 -13.44 1.36
N GLU A 15 1.70 -13.45 2.45
CA GLU A 15 0.57 -14.36 2.67
C GLU A 15 -0.71 -13.93 1.94
N SER A 16 -0.77 -12.70 1.40
CA SER A 16 -1.93 -12.22 0.65
C SER A 16 -2.07 -12.85 -0.75
N GLU A 17 -3.23 -12.67 -1.36
CA GLU A 17 -3.56 -13.11 -2.73
C GLU A 17 -2.90 -12.25 -3.84
N LEU A 18 -2.04 -11.29 -3.48
CA LEU A 18 -1.28 -10.50 -4.45
C LEU A 18 -0.33 -11.38 -5.27
N SER A 19 -0.09 -10.98 -6.53
CA SER A 19 0.98 -11.55 -7.34
C SER A 19 2.34 -11.25 -6.71
N PHE A 20 3.36 -12.02 -7.09
CA PHE A 20 4.72 -11.82 -6.57
C PHE A 20 5.23 -10.39 -6.84
N SER A 21 4.99 -9.84 -8.03
CA SER A 21 5.38 -8.47 -8.36
C SER A 21 4.66 -7.42 -7.51
N GLU A 22 3.35 -7.60 -7.26
CA GLU A 22 2.58 -6.71 -6.39
C GLU A 22 3.07 -6.77 -4.94
N LYS A 23 3.47 -7.96 -4.47
CA LYS A 23 4.05 -8.18 -3.13
C LYS A 23 5.38 -7.45 -2.98
N GLU A 24 6.26 -7.56 -3.97
CA GLU A 24 7.54 -6.84 -3.97
C GLU A 24 7.34 -5.33 -4.01
N ASP A 25 6.50 -4.82 -4.92
CA ASP A 25 6.22 -3.39 -5.04
C ASP A 25 5.62 -2.82 -3.75
N LEU A 26 4.70 -3.55 -3.11
CA LEU A 26 4.11 -3.14 -1.85
C LEU A 26 5.12 -3.20 -0.69
N ALA A 27 5.98 -4.22 -0.64
CA ALA A 27 7.03 -4.27 0.39
C ALA A 27 8.05 -3.12 0.23
N TRP A 28 8.33 -2.72 -1.01
CA TRP A 28 9.19 -1.57 -1.32
C TRP A 28 8.59 -0.24 -0.87
N LEU A 29 7.26 -0.07 -0.92
CA LEU A 29 6.59 1.13 -0.41
C LEU A 29 6.95 1.43 1.05
N PHE A 30 7.18 0.39 1.86
CA PHE A 30 7.49 0.51 3.29
C PHE A 30 8.97 0.39 3.62
N ALA A 31 9.87 0.33 2.62
CA ALA A 31 11.30 0.12 2.85
C ALA A 31 11.95 1.24 3.68
N GLU A 32 11.49 2.48 3.49
CA GLU A 32 11.97 3.67 4.21
C GLU A 32 10.98 4.15 5.29
N ALA A 33 9.94 3.36 5.58
CA ALA A 33 8.95 3.70 6.59
C ALA A 33 9.52 3.56 8.01
N THR A 34 9.15 4.48 8.88
CA THR A 34 9.45 4.44 10.31
C THR A 34 8.79 3.24 10.99
N GLU A 35 9.26 2.91 12.19
CA GLU A 35 8.67 1.81 12.97
C GLU A 35 7.19 2.06 13.30
N GLU A 36 6.82 3.31 13.55
CA GLU A 36 5.45 3.74 13.84
C GLU A 36 4.54 3.58 12.60
N GLU A 37 5.01 4.02 11.43
CA GLU A 37 4.27 3.86 10.17
C GLU A 37 4.08 2.38 9.79
N VAL A 38 5.11 1.55 10.01
CA VAL A 38 5.00 0.10 9.78
C VAL A 38 4.01 -0.55 10.74
N ARG A 39 4.04 -0.18 12.03
CA ARG A 39 3.06 -0.69 13.01
C ARG A 39 1.64 -0.31 12.62
N ALA A 40 1.41 0.95 12.23
CA ALA A 40 0.09 1.40 11.79
C ALA A 40 -0.42 0.61 10.56
N ALA A 41 0.47 0.27 9.62
CA ALA A 41 0.11 -0.54 8.47
C ALA A 41 -0.23 -1.99 8.86
N ILE A 42 0.53 -2.59 9.79
CA ILE A 42 0.25 -3.92 10.33
C ILE A 42 -1.14 -3.95 10.98
N ASP A 43 -1.42 -3.01 11.88
CA ASP A 43 -2.69 -2.94 12.60
C ASP A 43 -3.88 -2.85 11.61
N LEU A 44 -3.74 -2.04 10.56
CA LEU A 44 -4.74 -1.92 9.49
C LEU A 44 -4.95 -3.23 8.71
N PHE A 45 -3.87 -3.94 8.40
CA PHE A 45 -3.92 -5.20 7.65
C PHE A 45 -4.48 -6.37 8.45
N GLU A 46 -4.26 -6.37 9.77
CA GLU A 46 -4.85 -7.34 10.68
C GLU A 46 -6.34 -7.08 10.90
N GLU A 47 -6.76 -5.81 10.92
CA GLU A 47 -8.18 -5.44 11.03
C GLU A 47 -8.98 -5.86 9.78
N ASP A 48 -8.47 -5.56 8.59
CA ASP A 48 -9.09 -5.96 7.32
C ASP A 48 -8.02 -6.19 6.23
N THR A 49 -7.79 -7.46 5.90
CA THR A 49 -6.79 -7.87 4.89
C THR A 49 -7.11 -7.34 3.49
N ALA A 50 -8.34 -6.91 3.22
CA ALA A 50 -8.67 -6.24 1.96
C ALA A 50 -7.90 -4.94 1.77
N TRP A 51 -7.40 -4.31 2.84
CA TRP A 51 -6.53 -3.14 2.75
C TRP A 51 -5.20 -3.43 2.06
N ILE A 52 -4.66 -4.64 2.17
CA ILE A 52 -3.43 -5.03 1.47
C ILE A 52 -3.62 -4.84 -0.04
N ARG A 53 -4.75 -5.33 -0.58
CA ARG A 53 -5.09 -5.17 -2.00
C ARG A 53 -5.34 -3.71 -2.37
N LYS A 54 -6.15 -2.99 -1.57
CA LYS A 54 -6.49 -1.58 -1.83
C LYS A 54 -5.24 -0.69 -1.88
N ILE A 55 -4.32 -0.85 -0.94
CA ILE A 55 -3.08 -0.05 -0.90
C ILE A 55 -2.17 -0.43 -2.07
N SER A 56 -2.04 -1.73 -2.39
CA SER A 56 -1.26 -2.19 -3.55
C SER A 56 -1.77 -1.60 -4.87
N ASP A 57 -3.08 -1.71 -5.14
CA ASP A 57 -3.71 -1.21 -6.36
C ASP A 57 -3.57 0.32 -6.46
N ASN A 58 -3.73 1.02 -5.34
CA ASN A 58 -3.55 2.47 -5.27
C ASN A 58 -2.11 2.88 -5.58
N TYR A 59 -1.14 2.26 -4.92
CA TYR A 59 0.27 2.54 -5.13
C TYR A 59 0.69 2.27 -6.58
N HIS A 60 0.25 1.14 -7.14
CA HIS A 60 0.49 0.80 -8.54
C HIS A 60 -0.08 1.86 -9.50
N SER A 61 -1.31 2.30 -9.26
CA SER A 61 -1.96 3.35 -10.07
C SER A 61 -1.22 4.68 -9.99
N LYS A 62 -0.77 5.09 -8.79
CA LYS A 62 0.03 6.31 -8.59
C LYS A 62 1.39 6.21 -9.26
N LYS A 63 2.05 5.05 -9.19
CA LYS A 63 3.31 4.78 -9.87
C LYS A 63 3.17 4.91 -11.39
N ILE A 64 2.10 4.36 -11.98
CA ILE A 64 1.81 4.50 -13.41
C ILE A 64 1.57 5.97 -13.78
N ALA A 65 0.69 6.66 -13.06
CA ALA A 65 0.37 8.07 -13.35
C ALA A 65 1.61 8.96 -13.29
N LEU A 66 2.48 8.74 -12.29
CA LEU A 66 3.75 9.46 -12.14
C LEU A 66 4.71 9.17 -13.30
N LEU A 67 4.89 7.90 -13.69
CA LEU A 67 5.78 7.51 -14.78
C LEU A 67 5.29 8.00 -16.15
N ALA A 68 3.98 8.19 -16.31
CA ALA A 68 3.36 8.69 -17.54
C ALA A 68 3.26 10.23 -17.59
N ASP A 69 3.64 10.94 -16.53
CA ASP A 69 3.38 12.39 -16.35
C ASP A 69 1.89 12.76 -16.55
N ASP A 70 1.00 11.85 -16.15
CA ASP A 70 -0.45 11.98 -16.36
C ASP A 70 -1.13 12.60 -15.12
N ALA A 71 -1.20 13.92 -15.12
CA ALA A 71 -1.83 14.69 -14.06
C ALA A 71 -3.34 14.45 -13.94
N GLU A 72 -4.03 14.08 -15.02
CA GLU A 72 -5.47 13.79 -15.00
C GLU A 72 -5.73 12.44 -14.32
N MET A 73 -4.95 11.42 -14.68
CA MET A 73 -4.98 10.13 -14.01
C MET A 73 -4.67 10.27 -12.51
N TRP A 74 -3.66 11.07 -12.16
CA TRP A 74 -3.34 11.35 -10.76
C TRP A 74 -4.53 11.95 -10.00
N LYS A 75 -5.19 12.96 -10.59
CA LYS A 75 -6.36 13.60 -10.00
C LYS A 75 -7.51 12.62 -9.79
N ASN A 76 -7.76 11.74 -10.77
CA ASN A 76 -8.81 10.73 -10.68
C ASN A 76 -8.53 9.72 -9.56
N ILE A 77 -7.28 9.29 -9.39
CA ILE A 77 -6.87 8.41 -8.29
C ILE A 77 -7.19 9.05 -6.93
N LEU A 78 -6.85 10.32 -6.74
CA LEU A 78 -7.15 11.03 -5.49
C LEU A 78 -8.66 11.14 -5.21
N GLN A 79 -9.48 11.34 -6.24
CA GLN A 79 -10.93 11.36 -6.10
C GLN A 79 -11.50 10.01 -5.68
N ASP A 80 -10.94 8.91 -6.19
CA ASP A 80 -11.37 7.57 -5.83
C ASP A 80 -10.95 7.21 -4.40
N GLU A 81 -9.75 7.62 -3.97
CA GLU A 81 -9.33 7.51 -2.56
C GLU A 81 -10.29 8.22 -1.62
N GLU A 82 -10.66 9.47 -1.95
CA GLU A 82 -11.60 10.24 -1.14
C GLU A 82 -12.96 9.52 -1.01
N LYS A 83 -13.45 8.92 -2.10
CA LYS A 83 -14.70 8.14 -2.07
C LYS A 83 -14.57 6.88 -1.21
N MET A 84 -13.43 6.18 -1.26
CA MET A 84 -13.19 5.00 -0.44
C MET A 84 -13.20 5.34 1.05
N LEU A 85 -12.59 6.46 1.44
CA LEU A 85 -12.54 6.90 2.83
C LEU A 85 -13.91 7.40 3.36
N LYS A 86 -14.77 7.89 2.48
CA LYS A 86 -16.10 8.41 2.85
C LYS A 86 -17.20 7.36 2.90
N LYS A 87 -17.03 6.20 2.26
CA LYS A 87 -17.98 5.09 2.36
C LYS A 87 -17.72 4.30 3.64
N LYS A 88 -18.30 4.77 4.76
CA LYS A 88 -18.52 3.99 5.97
C LYS A 88 -19.89 3.31 5.93
#